data_AF-A0A661DYN6-F1
#
_entry.id   AF-A0A661DYN6-F1
#
_cell.length_a   1.000
_cell.length_b   1.000
_cell.length_c   1.000
_cell.angle_alpha   90.00
_cell.angle_beta   90.00
_cell.angle_gamma   90.00
#
_symmetry.space_group_name_H-M   'P 1'
#
loop_
_entity.id
_entity.type
_entity.pdbx_description
1 polymer ?
#
loop_
_entity_poly.entity_id
_entity_poly.type
_entity_poly.pdbx_seq_one_letter_code
_entity_poly.pdbx_strand_id
1 'polypeptide(L)' 'MALQYGKYKGKELFEVPSSYIRWMAENWEGKELCEAADREWQWREKMNKHWED' A
#
# COMPACT_ATOMS: atom_id res chain seq x y z
N MET A 1 9.51 -0.76 3.62
CA MET A 1 9.48 0.73 3.49
C MET A 1 8.31 1.24 4.32
N ALA A 2 8.59 2.06 5.34
CA ALA A 2 7.57 2.48 6.28
C ALA A 2 6.80 3.71 5.77
N LEU A 3 5.48 3.69 5.97
CA LEU A 3 4.61 4.82 5.72
C LEU A 3 5.01 6.01 6.58
N GLN A 4 5.33 7.15 5.96
CA GLN A 4 5.71 8.34 6.70
C GLN A 4 4.51 9.21 7.10
N TYR A 5 3.33 8.94 6.55
CA TYR A 5 2.12 9.75 6.74
C TYR A 5 0.85 8.86 6.72
N GLY A 6 -0.27 9.39 7.21
CA GLY A 6 -1.58 8.73 7.19
C GLY A 6 -1.91 7.84 8.40
N LYS A 7 -3.00 7.06 8.31
CA LYS A 7 -3.55 6.23 9.40
C LYS A 7 -2.58 5.12 9.85
N TYR A 8 -1.76 4.63 8.92
CA TYR A 8 -0.78 3.56 9.16
C TYR A 8 0.66 4.09 9.19
N LYS A 9 0.86 5.35 9.58
CA LYS A 9 2.19 5.95 9.74
C LYS A 9 3.07 5.08 10.65
N GLY A 10 4.27 4.75 10.18
CA GLY A 10 5.23 3.87 10.85
C GLY A 10 5.09 2.38 10.49
N LYS A 11 3.99 1.97 9.88
CA LYS A 11 3.81 0.59 9.39
C LYS A 11 4.44 0.40 8.02
N GLU A 12 4.85 -0.82 7.72
CA GLU A 12 5.27 -1.19 6.37
C GLU A 12 4.08 -1.40 5.44
N LEU A 13 4.28 -1.23 4.13
CA LEU A 13 3.23 -1.45 3.14
C LEU A 13 2.57 -2.84 3.27
N PHE A 14 3.33 -3.89 3.62
CA PHE A 14 2.77 -5.24 3.72
C PHE A 14 1.85 -5.42 4.93
N GLU A 15 2.02 -4.59 5.97
CA GLU A 15 1.18 -4.56 7.18
C GLU A 15 -0.09 -3.71 7.00
N VAL A 16 -0.25 -3.11 5.82
CA VAL A 16 -1.37 -2.25 5.50
C VAL A 16 -2.39 -3.07 4.71
N PRO A 17 -3.70 -2.95 5.00
CA PRO A 17 -4.74 -3.66 4.29
C PRO A 17 -4.77 -3.24 2.81
N SER A 18 -5.17 -4.17 1.95
CA SER A 18 -5.15 -3.97 0.50
C SER A 18 -5.95 -2.74 0.07
N SER A 19 -7.10 -2.50 0.72
CA SER A 19 -7.95 -1.33 0.45
C SER A 19 -7.22 0.01 0.63
N TYR A 20 -6.34 0.11 1.63
CA TYR A 20 -5.57 1.34 1.86
C TYR A 20 -4.39 1.48 0.89
N ILE A 21 -3.76 0.38 0.48
CA ILE A 21 -2.71 0.40 -0.56
C ILE A 21 -3.28 0.86 -1.89
N ARG A 22 -4.48 0.38 -2.25
CA ARG A 22 -5.20 0.86 -3.44
C ARG A 22 -5.49 2.35 -3.33
N TRP A 23 -6.03 2.81 -2.20
CA TRP A 23 -6.27 4.24 -1.99
C TRP A 23 -4.98 5.05 -2.12
N MET A 24 -3.85 4.57 -1.59
CA MET A 24 -2.56 5.23 -1.76
C MET A 24 -2.11 5.29 -3.23
N ALA A 25 -2.23 4.19 -3.97
CA ALA A 25 -1.85 4.18 -5.38
C ALA A 25 -2.67 5.22 -6.19
N GLU A 26 -3.95 5.41 -5.83
CA GLU A 26 -4.84 6.34 -6.54
C GLU A 26 -4.75 7.81 -6.05
N ASN A 27 -4.46 8.06 -4.77
CA ASN A 27 -4.57 9.38 -4.15
C ASN A 27 -3.24 9.97 -3.63
N TRP A 28 -2.16 9.19 -3.57
CA TRP A 28 -0.91 9.64 -2.95
C TRP A 28 -0.01 10.36 -3.95
N GLU A 29 0.28 11.63 -3.70
CA GLU A 29 1.15 12.46 -4.56
C GLU A 29 2.65 12.13 -4.45
N GLY A 30 3.04 11.26 -3.51
CA GLY A 30 4.42 10.84 -3.33
C GLY A 30 4.81 9.72 -4.31
N LYS A 31 5.62 10.07 -5.32
CA LYS A 31 6.08 9.15 -6.39
C LYS A 31 6.60 7.79 -5.87
N GLU A 32 7.52 7.81 -4.90
CA GLU A 32 8.15 6.59 -4.37
C GLU A 32 7.17 5.68 -3.62
N LEU A 33 6.27 6.25 -2.82
CA LEU A 33 5.26 5.49 -2.08
C LEU A 33 4.16 4.97 -3.01
N CYS A 34 3.82 5.74 -4.05
CA CYS A 34 2.84 5.35 -5.06
C CYS A 34 3.35 4.16 -5.90
N GLU A 35 4.60 4.22 -6.38
CA GLU A 35 5.23 3.09 -7.09
C GLU A 35 5.38 1.84 -6.21
N ALA A 36 5.74 2.01 -4.93
CA ALA A 36 5.79 0.90 -3.99
C ALA A 36 4.40 0.30 -3.72
N ALA A 37 3.36 1.15 -3.59
CA ALA A 37 1.98 0.74 -3.38
C ALA A 37 1.41 0.00 -4.59
N ASP A 38 1.61 0.52 -5.80
CA ASP A 38 1.16 -0.13 -7.03
C ASP A 38 1.82 -1.49 -7.22
N ARG A 39 3.14 -1.57 -7.01
CA ARG A 39 3.89 -2.83 -7.09
C ARG A 39 3.38 -3.86 -6.09
N GLU A 40 3.10 -3.43 -4.86
CA GLU A 40 2.62 -4.35 -3.83
C GLU A 40 1.16 -4.76 -4.08
N TRP A 41 0.32 -3.85 -4.56
CA TRP A 41 -1.03 -4.15 -5.00
C TRP A 41 -1.04 -5.23 -6.10
N GLN A 42 -0.26 -5.04 -7.17
CA GLN A 42 -0.15 -6.02 -8.25
C GLN A 42 0.38 -7.36 -7.77
N TRP A 43 1.34 -7.37 -6.85
CA TRP A 43 1.85 -8.61 -6.28
C TRP A 43 0.78 -9.35 -5.47
N ARG A 44 -0.02 -8.63 -4.66
CA ARG A 44 -1.14 -9.20 -3.90
C ARG A 44 -2.23 -9.74 -4.82
N GLU A 45 -2.51 -9.04 -5.91
CA GLU A 45 -3.51 -9.45 -6.92
C GLU A 45 -3.07 -10.76 -7.58
N LYS A 46 -1.81 -10.84 -7.99
CA LYS A 46 -1.21 -12.04 -8.60
C LYS A 46 -1.13 -13.23 -7.64
N MET A 47 -0.85 -12.98 -6.36
CA MET A 47 -0.71 -14.03 -5.34
C MET A 47 -2.02 -14.34 -4.60
N ASN A 48 -3.11 -13.63 -4.91
CA ASN A 48 -4.38 -13.66 -4.18
C ASN A 48 -4.19 -13.44 -2.65
N LYS A 49 -3.22 -12.62 -2.27
CA LYS A 49 -2.91 -12.30 -0.86
C LYS A 49 -3.52 -10.97 -0.44
N HIS A 50 -4.77 -10.75 -0.84
CA HIS A 50 -5.52 -9.62 -0.32
C HIS A 50 -5.99 -9.95 1.08
N TRP A 51 -5.75 -9.02 1.99
CA TRP A 51 -6.29 -9.10 3.33
C TRP A 51 -6.81 -7.72 3.72
N GLU A 52 -7.91 -7.75 4.45
CA GLU A 52 -8.63 -6.61 4.97
C GLU A 52 -8.64 -6.76 6.50
N ASP A 53 -8.47 -5.63 7.20
CA ASP A 53 -8.51 -5.52 8.67
C ASP A 53 -9.96 -5.27 9.12
#